data_AF-A0A5A7N700-F1
#
_entry.id   AF-A0A5A7N700-F1
#
_cell.length_a   1.000
_cell.length_b   1.000
_cell.length_c   1.000
_cell.angle_alpha   90.00
_cell.angle_beta   90.00
_cell.angle_gamma   90.00
#
_symmetry.space_group_name_H-M   'P 1'
#
loop_
_entity.id
_entity.type
_entity.pdbx_description
1 polymer ?
#
loop_
_entity_poly.entity_id
_entity_poly.type
_entity_poly.pdbx_seq_one_letter_code
_entity_poly.pdbx_strand_id
1 'polypeptide(L)'
;MAGPATVLYALGSLFVVRILAILVALIGSKAPWKERLLMGWFGPRGLASLLFALMILEIYPIPQAQEIRACVMLTVGFSVILHGLSAMPLAKLYGRSIKSKPR
;
A
#
# COMPACT_ATOMS: atom_id res chain seq x y z
N MET A 1 -21.80 7.73 2.53
CA MET A 1 -21.03 6.93 3.51
C MET A 1 -20.28 5.86 2.73
N ALA A 2 -19.02 5.55 3.09
CA ALA A 2 -18.24 4.55 2.37
C ALA A 2 -18.90 3.17 2.48
N GLY A 3 -19.24 2.56 1.35
CA GLY A 3 -19.84 1.23 1.35
C GLY A 3 -18.82 0.13 1.67
N PRO A 4 -19.27 -1.08 2.01
CA PRO A 4 -18.39 -2.23 2.24
C PRO A 4 -17.46 -2.50 1.05
N ALA A 5 -17.96 -2.32 -0.17
CA ALA A 5 -17.17 -2.45 -1.40
C ALA A 5 -15.99 -1.47 -1.46
N THR A 6 -16.17 -0.23 -0.99
CA THR A 6 -15.12 0.80 -0.95
C THR A 6 -14.00 0.40 0.01
N VAL A 7 -14.36 -0.12 1.18
CA VAL A 7 -13.39 -0.60 2.18
C VAL A 7 -12.62 -1.80 1.64
N LEU A 8 -13.31 -2.78 1.05
CA LEU A 8 -12.69 -3.94 0.44
C LEU A 8 -11.72 -3.55 -0.69
N TYR A 9 -12.12 -2.61 -1.55
CA TYR A 9 -11.27 -2.11 -2.60
C TYR A 9 -10.04 -1.38 -2.05
N ALA A 10 -10.20 -0.52 -1.04
CA ALA A 10 -9.10 0.19 -0.41
C ALA A 10 -8.04 -0.80 0.15
N LEU A 11 -8.47 -1.79 0.93
CA LEU A 11 -7.58 -2.83 1.47
C LEU A 11 -6.98 -3.71 0.35
N GLY A 12 -7.78 -4.10 -0.64
CA GLY A 12 -7.31 -4.86 -1.81
C GLY A 12 -6.25 -4.10 -2.61
N SER A 13 -6.38 -2.78 -2.74
CA SER A 13 -5.39 -1.95 -3.42
C SER A 13 -4.05 -1.88 -2.67
N LEU A 14 -4.08 -1.92 -1.34
CA LEU A 14 -2.90 -1.88 -0.47
C LEU A 14 -2.18 -3.23 -0.43
N PHE A 15 -2.92 -4.33 -0.34
CA PHE A 15 -2.33 -5.64 -0.15
C PHE A 15 -2.19 -6.42 -1.45
N VAL A 16 -3.24 -6.49 -2.27
CA VAL A 16 -3.25 -7.34 -3.46
C VAL A 16 -2.54 -6.61 -4.60
N VAL A 17 -3.08 -5.48 -5.04
CA VAL A 17 -2.57 -4.76 -6.22
C VAL A 17 -1.10 -4.38 -6.03
N ARG A 18 -0.74 -3.87 -4.85
CA ARG A 18 0.62 -3.44 -4.56
C ARG A 18 1.62 -4.59 -4.50
N ILE A 19 1.31 -5.66 -3.77
CA ILE A 19 2.24 -6.80 -3.65
C ILE A 19 2.42 -7.43 -5.03
N LEU A 20 1.35 -7.62 -5.79
CA LEU A 20 1.44 -8.15 -7.15
C LEU A 20 2.32 -7.28 -8.06
N ALA A 21 2.15 -5.95 -8.03
CA ALA A 21 2.98 -5.05 -8.82
C ALA A 21 4.48 -5.20 -8.51
N ILE A 22 4.85 -5.31 -7.23
CA ILE A 22 6.25 -5.53 -6.82
C ILE A 22 6.74 -6.93 -7.20
N LEU A 23 5.91 -7.96 -7.04
CA LEU A 23 6.27 -9.32 -7.45
C LEU A 23 6.55 -9.40 -8.95
N VAL A 24 5.72 -8.74 -9.76
CA VAL A 24 5.91 -8.63 -11.22
C VAL A 24 7.19 -7.87 -11.55
N ALA A 25 7.43 -6.73 -10.89
CA ALA A 25 8.65 -5.94 -11.11
C ALA A 25 9.94 -6.67 -10.70
N LEU A 26 9.83 -7.67 -9.82
CA LEU A 26 10.95 -8.47 -9.33
C LEU A 26 11.07 -9.84 -10.03
N ILE A 27 10.30 -10.11 -11.09
CA ILE A 27 10.49 -11.30 -11.93
C ILE A 27 11.91 -11.28 -12.50
N GLY A 28 12.64 -12.39 -12.35
CA GLY A 28 14.04 -12.51 -12.78
C GLY A 28 15.08 -11.98 -11.77
N SER A 29 14.67 -11.34 -10.68
CA SER A 29 15.60 -10.91 -9.63
C SER A 29 16.08 -12.08 -8.76
N LYS A 30 17.26 -11.94 -8.15
CA LYS A 30 17.77 -12.88 -7.12
C LYS A 30 17.24 -12.62 -5.71
N ALA A 31 16.32 -11.65 -5.55
CA ALA A 31 15.77 -11.30 -4.25
C ALA A 31 14.95 -12.47 -3.67
N PRO A 32 15.23 -12.93 -2.43
CA PRO A 32 14.47 -14.01 -1.81
C PRO A 32 13.03 -13.59 -1.54
N TRP A 33 12.12 -14.57 -1.50
CA TRP A 33 10.68 -14.33 -1.38
C TRP A 33 10.28 -13.42 -0.21
N LYS A 34 10.91 -13.58 0.96
CA LYS A 34 10.66 -12.75 2.14
C LYS A 34 10.97 -11.27 1.90
N GLU A 35 12.05 -10.97 1.16
CA GLU A 35 12.42 -9.61 0.81
C GLU A 35 11.44 -9.00 -0.20
N ARG A 36 11.01 -9.79 -1.19
CA ARG A 36 10.00 -9.35 -2.17
C ARG A 36 8.69 -8.96 -1.49
N LEU A 37 8.21 -9.79 -0.55
CA LEU A 37 7.01 -9.49 0.23
C LEU A 37 7.19 -8.27 1.14
N LEU A 38 8.37 -8.12 1.76
CA LEU A 38 8.67 -6.97 2.60
C LEU A 38 8.71 -5.67 1.79
N MET A 39 9.29 -5.68 0.59
CA MET A 39 9.26 -4.56 -0.36
C MET A 39 7.84 -4.26 -0.84
N GLY A 40 7.05 -5.32 -1.11
CA GLY A 40 5.63 -5.21 -1.43
C GLY A 40 4.85 -4.51 -0.32
N TRP A 41 5.07 -4.95 0.92
CA TRP A 41 4.44 -4.43 2.12
C TRP A 41 4.87 -3.00 2.43
N PHE A 42 6.17 -2.66 2.33
CA PHE A 42 6.66 -1.32 2.63
C PHE A 42 6.57 -0.37 1.44
N GLY A 43 5.37 0.12 1.14
CA GLY A 43 5.28 1.46 0.59
C GLY A 43 3.95 2.12 0.89
N PRO A 44 3.96 3.02 1.88
CA PRO A 44 2.75 3.70 2.28
C PRO A 44 2.22 4.58 1.14
N ARG A 45 0.90 4.66 1.04
CA ARG A 45 0.22 5.69 0.25
C ARG A 45 0.28 7.01 1.04
N GLY A 46 0.63 8.09 0.36
CA GLY A 46 0.90 9.39 0.99
C GLY A 46 -0.03 10.50 0.52
N LEU A 47 0.31 11.73 0.95
CA LEU A 47 -0.43 12.95 0.62
C LEU A 47 -0.62 13.18 -0.89
N ALA A 48 0.35 12.76 -1.72
CA ALA A 48 0.24 12.88 -3.17
C ALA A 48 -1.04 12.22 -3.73
N SER A 49 -1.44 11.07 -3.19
CA SER A 49 -2.67 10.39 -3.62
C SER A 49 -3.93 11.20 -3.28
N LEU A 50 -3.96 11.85 -2.10
CA LEU A 50 -5.05 12.76 -1.73
C LEU A 50 -5.08 13.98 -2.65
N LEU A 51 -3.92 14.60 -2.88
CA LEU A 51 -3.81 15.80 -3.71
C LEU A 51 -4.30 15.55 -5.13
N PHE A 52 -3.85 14.46 -5.78
CA PHE A 52 -4.29 14.15 -7.14
C PHE A 52 -5.79 13.81 -7.21
N ALA A 53 -6.31 13.09 -6.21
CA ALA A 53 -7.74 12.79 -6.15
C ALA A 53 -8.59 14.06 -5.96
N LEU A 54 -8.17 14.97 -5.08
CA LEU A 54 -8.89 16.23 -4.88
C LEU A 54 -8.81 17.10 -6.14
N MET A 55 -7.63 17.24 -6.73
CA MET A 55 -7.41 18.02 -7.95
C MET A 55 -8.32 17.56 -9.10
N ILE A 56 -8.38 16.24 -9.37
CA ILE A 56 -9.18 15.75 -10.50
C ILE A 56 -10.68 15.85 -10.24
N LEU A 57 -11.12 15.67 -8.99
CA LEU A 57 -12.52 15.75 -8.62
C LEU A 57 -13.04 17.19 -8.50
N GLU A 58 -12.13 18.16 -8.39
CA GLU A 58 -12.45 19.58 -8.40
C GLU A 58 -12.52 20.15 -9.82
N ILE A 59 -11.62 19.70 -10.71
CA ILE A 59 -11.55 20.21 -12.08
C ILE A 59 -12.63 19.59 -12.98
N TYR A 60 -12.99 18.32 -12.75
CA TYR A 60 -13.85 17.56 -13.66
C TYR A 60 -15.12 17.05 -13.00
N PRO A 61 -16.25 17.03 -13.71
CA PRO A 61 -17.47 16.38 -13.25
C PRO A 61 -17.33 14.87 -13.36
N ILE A 62 -16.76 14.25 -12.32
CA ILE A 62 -16.54 12.80 -12.25
C ILE A 62 -17.76 12.11 -11.62
N PRO A 63 -18.39 11.15 -12.31
CA PRO A 63 -19.40 10.28 -11.71
C PRO A 63 -18.85 9.58 -10.46
N GLN A 64 -19.69 9.41 -9.43
CA GLN A 64 -19.28 8.76 -8.18
C GLN A 64 -18.07 9.42 -7.47
N ALA A 65 -17.93 10.75 -7.59
CA ALA A 65 -16.87 11.51 -6.94
C ALA A 65 -16.79 11.28 -5.42
N GLN A 66 -17.92 11.06 -4.75
CA GLN A 66 -17.95 10.78 -3.31
C GLN A 66 -17.33 9.42 -2.98
N GLU A 67 -17.61 8.38 -3.77
CA GLU A 67 -17.02 7.06 -3.61
C GLU A 67 -15.51 7.09 -3.87
N ILE A 68 -15.06 7.82 -4.88
CA ILE A 68 -13.63 7.99 -5.18
C ILE A 68 -12.92 8.71 -4.02
N ARG A 69 -13.48 9.82 -3.52
CA ARG A 69 -12.95 10.51 -2.33
C ARG A 69 -12.82 9.57 -1.15
N ALA A 70 -13.90 8.86 -0.82
CA ALA A 70 -13.92 7.93 0.30
C ALA A 70 -12.87 6.81 0.13
N CYS A 71 -12.76 6.26 -1.07
CA CYS A 71 -11.78 5.24 -1.41
C CYS A 71 -10.34 5.72 -1.17
N VAL A 72 -9.98 6.90 -1.69
CA VAL A 72 -8.62 7.43 -1.57
C VAL A 72 -8.30 7.77 -0.12
N MET A 73 -9.23 8.42 0.60
CA MET A 73 -9.07 8.73 2.03
C MET A 73 -8.88 7.47 2.87
N LEU A 74 -9.71 6.45 2.67
CA LEU A 74 -9.58 5.18 3.39
C LEU A 74 -8.27 4.46 3.04
N THR A 75 -7.90 4.42 1.76
CA THR A 75 -6.66 3.79 1.31
C THR A 75 -5.44 4.46 1.96
N VAL A 76 -5.38 5.78 1.97
CA VAL A 76 -4.29 6.53 2.60
C VAL A 76 -4.32 6.35 4.12
N GLY A 77 -5.48 6.48 4.75
CA GLY A 77 -5.64 6.30 6.20
C GLY A 77 -5.22 4.91 6.68
N PHE A 78 -5.74 3.85 6.06
CA PHE A 78 -5.32 2.48 6.34
C PHE A 78 -3.84 2.28 6.09
N SER A 79 -3.30 2.84 5.00
CA SER A 79 -1.88 2.74 4.71
C SER A 79 -1.03 3.35 5.82
N VAL A 80 -1.33 4.57 6.25
CA VAL A 80 -0.57 5.26 7.31
C VAL A 80 -0.61 4.47 8.60
N ILE A 81 -1.79 4.01 9.02
CA ILE A 81 -1.96 3.23 10.26
C ILE A 81 -1.19 1.91 10.17
N LEU A 82 -1.45 1.10 9.13
CA LEU A 82 -0.88 -0.24 8.98
C LEU A 82 0.65 -0.19 8.84
N HIS A 83 1.17 0.72 8.03
CA HIS A 83 2.62 0.81 7.81
C HIS A 83 3.33 1.49 8.96
N GLY A 84 2.70 2.50 9.58
CA GLY A 84 3.24 3.16 10.77
C GLY A 84 3.40 2.19 11.94
N LEU A 85 2.36 1.38 12.22
CA LEU A 85 2.40 0.37 13.28
C LEU A 85 3.34 -0.79 12.97
N SER A 86 3.45 -1.19 11.69
CA SER A 86 4.27 -2.35 11.30
C SER A 86 5.73 -2.03 10.98
N ALA A 87 6.10 -0.75 10.81
CA ALA A 87 7.46 -0.31 10.46
C ALA A 87 8.54 -0.88 11.38
N MET A 88 8.49 -0.53 12.66
CA MET A 88 9.48 -0.94 13.64
C MET A 88 9.52 -2.47 13.87
N PRO A 89 8.40 -3.18 14.09
CA PRO A 89 8.45 -4.62 14.35
C PRO A 89 8.97 -5.41 13.14
N LEU A 90 8.53 -5.10 11.91
CA LEU A 90 8.99 -5.82 10.72
C LEU A 90 10.47 -5.54 10.42
N ALA A 91 10.94 -4.31 10.60
CA ALA A 91 12.36 -3.98 10.44
C ALA A 91 13.24 -4.80 11.41
N LYS A 92 12.82 -4.93 12.67
CA LYS A 92 13.52 -5.74 13.68
C LYS A 92 13.53 -7.23 13.34
N LEU A 93 12.39 -7.77 12.89
CA LEU A 93 12.27 -9.17 12.46
C LEU A 93 13.17 -9.47 11.26
N TYR A 94 13.17 -8.60 10.26
CA TYR A 94 14.00 -8.73 9.07
C TYR A 94 15.50 -8.65 9.41
N GLY A 95 15.91 -7.68 10.24
CA GLY A 95 17.29 -7.55 10.69
C GLY A 95 17.81 -8.78 11.45
N ARG A 96 16.97 -9.44 12.24
CA ARG A 96 17.31 -10.72 12.90
C ARG A 96 17.52 -11.85 11.89
N SER A 97 16.67 -11.93 10.86
CA SER A 97 16.77 -12.96 9.81
C SER A 97 18.03 -12.84 8.96
N ILE A 98 18.57 -11.63 8.78
CA ILE A 98 19.84 -11.44 8.06
C ILE A 98 21.02 -11.88 8.95
N LYS A 99 21.00 -11.52 10.25
CA LYS A 99 22.09 -11.89 11.19
C LYS A 99 22.23 -13.39 11.41
N SER A 100 21.17 -14.18 11.22
CA SER A 100 21.19 -15.63 11.44
C SER A 100 21.70 -16.44 10.25
N LYS A 101 21.92 -15.85 9.07
CA LYS A 101 22.55 -16.54 7.95
C LYS A 101 24.07 -16.30 8.01
N PRO A 102 24.91 -17.35 8.19
CA PRO A 102 26.35 -17.19 7.99
C PRO A 102 26.60 -16.78 6.53
N ARG A 103 27.52 -15.84 6.32
CA ARG A 103 27.91 -15.36 4.99
C ARG A 103 28.58 -16.46 4.19
#